data_AF-A0A485N6G0-F1
#
_entry.id   AF-A0A485N6G0-F1
#
_cell.length_a   1.000
_cell.length_b   1.000
_cell.length_c   1.000
_cell.angle_alpha   90.00
_cell.angle_beta   90.00
_cell.angle_gamma   90.00
#
_symmetry.space_group_name_H-M   'P 1'
#
loop_
_entity.id
_entity.type
_entity.pdbx_description
1 polymer ?
#
loop_
_entity_poly.entity_id
_entity_poly.type
_entity_poly.pdbx_seq_one_letter_code
_entity_poly.pdbx_strand_id
1 'polypeptide(L)'
;MKGLSPSSDLLPLAFEENDTTLVRILRSIARRLPGRLQTVTNGVECLIYTDWMCHKFTKSRIADSVFQPSPADHEKYDGDPQHPRKLHIVTRVESTKRCPYWEKERRCLD
;
A
#
# COMPACT_ATOMS: atom_id res chain seq x y z
N MET A 1 33.60 -58.57 3.77
CA MET A 1 32.25 -57.97 3.72
C MET A 1 32.25 -56.71 4.59
N LYS A 2 31.93 -55.56 3.98
CA LYS A 2 31.49 -54.25 4.52
C LYS A 2 32.05 -53.76 5.88
N GLY A 3 32.84 -52.69 5.84
CA GLY A 3 32.98 -51.68 6.90
C GLY A 3 33.29 -50.33 6.22
N LEU A 4 32.28 -49.48 6.04
CA LEU A 4 31.99 -48.27 6.83
C LEU A 4 33.05 -47.17 6.66
N SER A 5 32.73 -46.20 5.80
CA SER A 5 33.31 -44.85 5.81
C SER A 5 32.84 -44.11 7.05
N PRO A 6 33.71 -43.28 7.65
CA PRO A 6 33.36 -41.89 7.83
C PRO A 6 34.55 -40.98 7.50
N SER A 7 34.42 -40.17 6.45
CA SER A 7 35.27 -39.00 6.24
C SER A 7 34.58 -37.82 6.92
N SER A 8 35.04 -37.51 8.13
CA SER A 8 34.79 -36.25 8.81
C SER A 8 36.09 -35.43 8.82
N ASP A 9 35.90 -34.11 8.70
CA ASP A 9 36.85 -33.06 9.09
C ASP A 9 38.01 -32.87 8.07
N LEU A 10 38.28 -31.70 7.50
CA LEU A 10 38.30 -30.34 8.02
C LEU A 10 38.26 -29.38 6.82
N LEU A 11 37.56 -28.25 6.94
CA LEU A 11 37.98 -26.90 6.49
C LEU A 11 36.79 -25.90 6.60
N PRO A 12 36.73 -25.06 7.64
CA PRO A 12 36.08 -23.76 7.54
C PRO A 12 37.14 -22.74 7.11
N LEU A 13 37.15 -22.36 5.82
CA LEU A 13 37.93 -21.19 5.41
C LEU A 13 37.17 -19.94 5.85
N ALA A 14 37.76 -19.31 6.85
CA ALA A 14 37.39 -18.08 7.50
C ALA A 14 36.85 -17.00 6.54
N PHE A 15 35.66 -16.51 6.88
CA PHE A 15 35.06 -15.30 6.35
C PHE A 15 35.54 -14.15 7.22
N GLU A 16 36.75 -13.65 6.99
CA GLU A 16 37.35 -12.57 7.79
C GLU A 16 37.85 -11.43 6.90
N GLU A 17 37.68 -10.20 7.38
CA GLU A 17 37.98 -8.88 6.79
C GLU A 17 36.91 -8.22 5.89
N ASN A 18 35.78 -7.81 6.48
CA ASN A 18 34.74 -6.98 5.84
C ASN A 18 34.78 -5.47 6.18
N ASP A 19 35.70 -5.02 7.05
CA ASP A 19 35.67 -3.63 7.56
C ASP A 19 36.46 -2.65 6.67
N THR A 20 37.61 -3.06 6.12
CA THR A 20 38.47 -2.22 5.29
C THR A 20 37.88 -1.98 3.89
N THR A 21 37.14 -2.95 3.36
CA THR A 21 36.42 -2.87 2.08
C THR A 21 35.26 -1.87 2.13
N LEU A 22 34.49 -1.89 3.22
CA LEU A 22 33.34 -0.99 3.41
C LEU A 22 33.81 0.47 3.55
N VAL A 23 34.87 0.70 4.33
CA VAL A 23 35.50 2.03 4.47
C VAL A 23 36.04 2.55 3.14
N ARG A 24 36.61 1.67 2.30
CA ARG A 24 37.12 2.02 0.97
C ARG A 24 35.99 2.42 0.01
N ILE A 25 34.85 1.73 0.08
CA ILE A 25 33.65 2.04 -0.72
C ILE A 25 33.07 3.38 -0.28
N LEU A 26 32.91 3.60 1.03
CA LEU A 26 32.40 4.86 1.59
C LEU A 26 33.30 6.05 1.21
N ARG A 27 34.63 5.89 1.28
CA ARG A 27 35.59 6.92 0.88
C ARG A 27 35.52 7.22 -0.63
N SER A 28 35.25 6.23 -1.47
CA SER A 28 35.04 6.41 -2.91
C SER A 28 33.77 7.20 -3.20
N ILE A 29 32.66 6.88 -2.52
CA ILE A 29 31.39 7.59 -2.67
C ILE A 29 31.53 9.05 -2.19
N ALA A 30 32.16 9.26 -1.03
CA ALA A 30 32.40 10.61 -0.49
C ALA A 30 33.28 11.47 -1.41
N ARG A 31 34.21 10.87 -2.15
CA ARG A 31 35.07 11.56 -3.12
C ARG A 31 34.42 11.80 -4.48
N ARG A 32 33.29 11.15 -4.79
CA ARG A 32 32.55 11.30 -6.06
C ARG A 32 31.57 12.48 -6.08
N LEU A 33 31.34 13.15 -4.95
CA LEU A 33 30.54 14.38 -4.91
C LEU A 33 31.37 15.64 -4.59
N PRO A 34 32.19 16.13 -5.54
CA PRO A 34 32.54 17.54 -5.55
C PRO A 34 32.06 18.19 -6.84
N GLY A 35 31.00 18.99 -6.69
CA GLY A 35 30.71 20.09 -7.61
C GLY A 35 29.81 19.74 -8.79
N ARG A 36 28.51 20.04 -8.64
CA ARG A 36 27.77 21.02 -9.45
C ARG A 36 26.28 20.78 -9.24
N LEU A 37 25.70 21.52 -8.30
CA LEU A 37 24.26 21.69 -8.20
C LEU A 37 23.79 22.38 -9.48
N GLN A 38 23.32 21.60 -10.46
CA GLN A 38 22.49 22.15 -11.53
C GLN A 38 21.07 22.21 -10.99
N THR A 39 20.71 23.40 -10.54
CA THR A 39 19.43 23.77 -9.99
C THR A 39 18.37 23.91 -11.09
N VAL A 40 18.07 22.87 -11.87
CA VAL A 40 16.90 22.85 -12.77
C VAL A 40 16.47 21.40 -12.99
N THR A 41 15.63 20.86 -12.10
CA THR A 41 14.63 19.76 -12.31
C THR A 41 14.00 19.28 -10.99
N ASN A 42 14.64 19.57 -9.84
CA ASN A 42 14.21 19.10 -8.50
C ASN A 42 12.75 19.42 -8.10
N GLY A 43 12.08 20.37 -8.76
CA GLY A 43 10.68 20.70 -8.46
C GLY A 43 9.68 19.65 -8.93
N VAL A 44 9.98 18.89 -9.99
CA VAL A 44 9.05 17.92 -10.59
C VAL A 44 9.30 16.50 -10.06
N GLU A 45 10.54 16.17 -9.77
CA GLU A 45 10.94 14.85 -9.25
C GLU A 45 10.50 14.65 -7.78
N CYS A 46 10.44 15.72 -6.99
CA CYS A 46 9.87 15.67 -5.64
C CYS A 46 8.37 15.42 -5.61
N LEU A 47 7.60 15.81 -6.64
CA LEU A 47 6.16 15.54 -6.68
C LEU A 47 5.89 14.03 -6.81
N ILE A 48 6.68 13.33 -7.63
CA ILE A 48 6.56 11.88 -7.84
C ILE A 48 7.04 11.10 -6.59
N TYR A 49 8.06 11.60 -5.89
CA TYR A 49 8.53 11.02 -4.61
C TYR A 49 7.67 11.41 -3.40
N THR A 50 6.65 12.26 -3.52
CA THR A 50 5.65 12.45 -2.44
C THR A 50 4.36 11.69 -2.68
N ASP A 51 4.13 11.24 -3.92
CA ASP A 51 2.89 10.56 -4.32
C ASP A 51 2.81 9.11 -3.80
N TRP A 52 3.95 8.49 -3.45
CA TRP A 52 3.98 7.14 -2.84
C TRP A 52 3.59 7.11 -1.36
N MET A 53 3.52 8.27 -0.69
CA MET A 53 3.15 8.36 0.72
C MET A 53 1.75 8.95 0.89
N CYS A 54 0.76 8.09 0.70
CA CYS A 54 -0.61 8.24 1.14
C CYS A 54 -1.17 9.65 0.94
N HIS A 55 -1.65 9.91 -0.27
CA HIS A 55 -2.73 10.87 -0.53
C HIS A 55 -3.68 10.87 0.68
N LYS A 56 -3.87 12.04 1.30
CA LYS A 56 -4.51 12.17 2.62
C LYS A 56 -5.76 11.30 2.69
N PHE A 57 -5.82 10.41 3.68
CA PHE A 57 -7.01 9.59 3.88
C PHE A 57 -8.16 10.47 4.38
N THR A 58 -9.05 10.85 3.47
CA THR A 58 -10.20 11.73 3.72
C THR A 58 -11.53 10.99 3.59
N LYS A 59 -12.60 11.57 4.10
CA LYS A 59 -13.96 11.09 3.82
C LYS A 59 -14.22 11.09 2.31
N SER A 60 -14.73 9.99 1.78
CA SER A 60 -15.11 9.90 0.38
C SER A 60 -16.28 10.85 0.08
N ARG A 61 -16.21 11.48 -1.10
CA ARG A 61 -17.34 12.21 -1.69
C ARG A 61 -17.86 11.35 -2.83
N ILE A 62 -19.10 10.91 -2.74
CA ILE A 62 -19.76 10.11 -3.78
C ILE A 62 -20.54 11.10 -4.66
N ALA A 63 -20.37 11.01 -5.97
CA ALA A 63 -21.08 11.87 -6.91
C ALA A 63 -22.57 11.50 -6.97
N ASP A 64 -23.45 12.49 -7.10
CA ASP A 64 -24.89 12.26 -7.18
C ASP A 64 -25.31 11.41 -8.38
N SER A 65 -24.50 11.40 -9.44
CA SER A 65 -24.70 10.58 -10.64
C SER A 65 -24.66 9.07 -10.34
N VAL A 66 -23.97 8.64 -9.28
CA VAL A 66 -23.90 7.23 -8.88
C VAL A 66 -25.26 6.72 -8.38
N PHE A 67 -26.13 7.62 -7.91
CA PHE A 67 -27.44 7.29 -7.38
C PHE A 67 -28.57 7.43 -8.42
N GLN A 68 -28.25 7.69 -9.68
CA GLN A 68 -29.22 7.76 -10.77
C GLN A 68 -29.29 6.39 -11.46
N PRO A 69 -30.37 5.61 -11.26
CA PRO A 69 -30.48 4.28 -11.85
C PRO A 69 -30.68 4.36 -13.36
N SER A 70 -30.10 3.40 -14.09
CA SER A 70 -30.35 3.23 -15.51
C SER A 70 -31.58 2.36 -15.76
N PRO A 71 -32.23 2.45 -16.94
CA PRO A 71 -33.33 1.56 -17.30
C PRO A 71 -33.00 0.06 -17.15
N ALA A 72 -31.77 -0.34 -17.45
CA ALA A 72 -31.31 -1.73 -17.31
C ALA A 72 -31.21 -2.19 -15.85
N ASP A 73 -30.97 -1.27 -14.89
CA ASP A 73 -30.94 -1.61 -13.47
C ASP A 73 -32.34 -1.98 -12.95
N HIS A 74 -33.38 -1.36 -13.50
CA HIS A 74 -34.77 -1.66 -13.14
C HIS A 74 -35.19 -3.05 -13.58
N GLU A 75 -34.75 -3.51 -14.76
CA GLU A 75 -34.98 -4.88 -15.26
C GLU A 75 -34.20 -5.92 -14.44
N LYS A 76 -33.02 -5.55 -13.91
CA LYS A 76 -32.17 -6.46 -13.13
C LYS A 76 -32.62 -6.63 -11.67
N TYR A 77 -33.09 -5.54 -11.05
CA TYR A 77 -33.39 -5.49 -9.62
C TYR A 77 -34.90 -5.41 -9.31
N ASP A 78 -35.75 -5.55 -10.33
CA ASP A 78 -37.23 -5.53 -10.24
C ASP A 78 -37.77 -4.34 -9.44
N GLY A 79 -37.15 -3.17 -9.63
CA GLY A 79 -37.49 -1.93 -8.93
C GLY A 79 -38.31 -1.01 -9.82
N ASP A 80 -39.49 -0.60 -9.36
CA ASP A 80 -40.35 0.35 -10.08
C ASP A 80 -40.01 1.81 -9.72
N PRO A 81 -39.54 2.64 -10.68
CA PRO A 81 -39.32 4.07 -10.45
C PRO A 81 -40.59 4.82 -10.07
N GLN A 82 -41.75 4.38 -10.59
CA GLN A 82 -43.03 5.06 -10.40
C GLN A 82 -43.56 4.87 -8.98
N HIS A 83 -43.20 3.75 -8.34
CA HIS A 83 -43.66 3.38 -7.00
C HIS A 83 -42.47 2.99 -6.11
N PRO A 84 -41.71 3.98 -5.59
CA PRO A 84 -40.56 3.72 -4.74
C PRO A 84 -40.97 3.08 -3.40
N ARG A 85 -40.14 2.18 -2.89
CA ARG A 85 -40.37 1.54 -1.58
C ARG A 85 -40.21 2.56 -0.46
N LYS A 86 -41.11 2.51 0.53
CA LYS A 86 -41.12 3.45 1.65
C LYS A 86 -40.08 3.14 2.74
N LEU A 87 -39.74 1.87 2.91
CA LEU A 87 -38.86 1.40 3.99
C LEU A 87 -37.70 0.57 3.42
N HIS A 88 -36.55 0.68 4.06
CA HIS A 88 -35.37 -0.15 3.79
C HIS A 88 -35.20 -1.19 4.90
N ILE A 89 -34.88 -2.43 4.53
CA ILE A 89 -34.41 -3.45 5.48
C ILE A 89 -32.88 -3.41 5.43
N VAL A 90 -32.26 -2.79 6.44
CA VAL A 90 -30.80 -2.63 6.50
C VAL A 90 -30.22 -3.69 7.42
N THR A 91 -29.44 -4.61 6.85
CA THR A 91 -28.69 -5.60 7.62
C THR A 91 -27.21 -5.41 7.38
N ARG A 92 -26.45 -5.26 8.46
CA ARG A 92 -25.00 -5.16 8.37
C ARG A 92 -24.40 -6.52 8.03
N VAL A 93 -23.67 -6.58 6.92
CA VAL A 93 -22.97 -7.80 6.46
C VAL A 93 -21.46 -7.77 6.74
N GLU A 94 -20.86 -6.59 6.86
CA GLU A 94 -19.41 -6.42 7.06
C GLU A 94 -19.00 -5.96 8.46
N SER A 95 -17.77 -6.31 8.87
CA SER A 95 -17.20 -5.85 10.13
C SER A 95 -16.79 -4.38 10.08
N THR A 96 -16.80 -3.70 11.23
CA THR A 96 -16.34 -2.31 11.42
C THR A 96 -14.90 -2.30 11.92
N LYS A 97 -14.33 -3.48 12.17
CA LYS A 97 -12.90 -3.62 12.41
C LYS A 97 -12.16 -3.12 11.18
N ARG A 98 -11.09 -2.35 11.40
CA ARG A 98 -10.30 -1.71 10.33
C ARG A 98 -11.03 -0.63 9.49
N CYS A 99 -12.30 -0.31 9.80
CA CYS A 99 -12.97 0.87 9.24
C CYS A 99 -12.52 2.17 9.92
N PRO A 100 -12.65 3.32 9.24
CA PRO A 100 -12.43 4.64 9.83
C PRO A 100 -13.36 4.91 11.02
N TYR A 101 -12.95 5.80 11.91
CA TYR A 101 -13.75 6.14 13.10
C TYR A 101 -15.13 6.74 12.72
N TRP A 102 -15.22 7.49 11.62
CA TRP A 102 -16.48 8.09 11.16
C TRP A 102 -17.50 7.08 10.64
N GLU A 103 -17.08 5.89 10.21
CA GLU A 103 -18.01 4.79 9.87
C GLU A 103 -18.46 4.02 11.11
N LYS A 104 -17.60 3.97 12.14
CA LYS A 104 -17.91 3.32 13.41
C LYS A 104 -18.95 4.10 14.22
N GLU A 105 -18.86 5.42 14.23
CA GLU A 105 -19.79 6.30 14.96
C GLU A 105 -21.22 6.25 14.40
N ARG A 106 -21.36 6.06 13.08
CA ARG A 106 -22.68 5.93 12.42
C ARG A 106 -23.53 4.77 12.96
N ARG A 107 -22.94 3.86 13.74
CA ARG A 107 -23.62 2.75 14.43
C ARG A 107 -24.52 3.20 15.60
N CYS A 108 -24.31 4.37 16.18
CA CYS A 108 -24.96 4.78 17.43
C CYS A 108 -26.34 5.45 17.25
N LEU A 109 -26.96 5.34 16.08
CA LEU A 109 -28.28 5.95 15.78
C LEU A 109 -29.43 4.94 15.74
N ASP A 110 -29.18 3.69 16.17
CA ASP A 110 -30.21 2.66 16.39
C ASP A 110 -30.54 2.51 17.88
#